data_AF-A0A9E4M9X8-F1
#
_entry.id   AF-A0A9E4M9X8-F1
#
_cell.length_a   1.000
_cell.length_b   1.000
_cell.length_c   1.000
_cell.angle_alpha   90.00
_cell.angle_beta   90.00
_cell.angle_gamma   90.00
#
_symmetry.space_group_name_H-M   'P 1'
#
loop_
_entity.id
_entity.type
_entity.pdbx_description
1 polymer ?
#
loop_
_entity_poly.entity_id
_entity_poly.type
_entity_poly.pdbx_seq_one_letter_code
_entity_poly.pdbx_strand_id
1 'polypeptide(L)'
;MRNFVVGGLILGCVLLACAMNAGAAQVDDAARFEQGEQLYEARCARCHGATGEGSPPTFPALSGNDRLADAARIVGILRDGSGNMPPFPTLTAAETSSLASYVRNAWTNDFGGVTTGEVAALADASADAVSTASVWDGVFTAAQAARGRLAYSGGCGFCHGRRLNGAPDDPDMRSTPPLARARFLREWDGRSLASLYEYTRLTMPEDNPASFTDEEYADVIAYMLSVSGMPAGDEELPPDSQTLARIVIRPRQ
;
A
#
# COMPACT_ATOMS: atom_id res chain seq x y z
N MET A 1 29.82 -68.05 -40.91
CA MET A 1 29.61 -66.82 -41.70
C MET A 1 28.53 -65.99 -41.02
N ARG A 2 28.87 -64.74 -40.65
CA ARG A 2 27.99 -63.61 -40.27
C ARG A 2 27.06 -63.74 -39.04
N ASN A 3 27.53 -63.15 -37.94
CA ASN A 3 26.72 -62.41 -36.94
C ASN A 3 25.72 -61.47 -37.64
N PHE A 4 24.53 -61.24 -37.06
CA PHE A 4 24.13 -59.89 -36.65
C PHE A 4 22.96 -59.92 -35.65
N VAL A 5 23.14 -59.08 -34.63
CA VAL A 5 22.37 -58.81 -33.41
C VAL A 5 20.97 -58.24 -33.71
N VAL A 6 20.03 -58.57 -32.81
CA VAL A 6 18.66 -58.03 -32.70
C VAL A 6 18.71 -56.57 -32.21
N GLY A 7 18.16 -55.64 -32.99
CA GLY A 7 17.71 -54.30 -32.55
C GLY A 7 16.25 -54.15 -32.95
N GLY A 8 15.32 -53.63 -32.15
CA GLY A 8 15.42 -52.63 -31.09
C GLY A 8 14.80 -51.34 -31.61
N LEU A 9 13.54 -51.04 -31.25
CA LEU A 9 13.06 -49.67 -31.04
C LEU A 9 11.69 -49.71 -30.33
N ILE A 10 11.73 -49.60 -29.01
CA ILE A 10 10.58 -49.25 -28.19
C ILE A 10 10.39 -47.73 -28.35
N LEU A 11 9.23 -47.33 -28.84
CA LEU A 11 8.80 -45.94 -28.96
C LEU A 11 8.56 -45.39 -27.55
N GLY A 12 9.62 -44.85 -26.94
CA GLY A 12 9.60 -44.24 -25.62
C GLY A 12 8.94 -42.87 -25.65
N CYS A 13 7.77 -42.77 -25.01
CA CYS A 13 7.17 -41.53 -24.56
C CYS A 13 8.15 -40.80 -23.62
N VAL A 14 8.84 -39.79 -24.11
CA VAL A 14 9.50 -38.78 -23.26
C VAL A 14 8.64 -37.52 -23.32
N LEU A 15 7.54 -37.54 -22.55
CA LEU A 15 6.90 -36.31 -22.10
C LEU A 15 7.75 -35.76 -20.96
N LEU A 16 8.58 -34.79 -21.31
CA LEU A 16 9.33 -33.97 -20.38
C LEU A 16 8.34 -33.27 -19.44
N ALA A 17 8.34 -33.67 -18.17
CA ALA A 17 7.53 -33.05 -17.13
C ALA A 17 8.02 -31.61 -16.90
N CYS A 18 7.25 -30.63 -17.33
CA CYS A 18 7.31 -29.27 -16.81
C CYS A 18 6.17 -29.11 -15.78
N ALA A 19 6.33 -29.73 -14.62
CA ALA A 19 5.48 -29.44 -13.47
C ALA A 19 6.05 -28.18 -12.80
N MET A 20 5.46 -27.03 -13.12
CA MET A 20 5.78 -25.77 -12.45
C MET A 20 5.38 -25.90 -10.98
N ASN A 21 6.33 -25.54 -10.11
CA ASN A 21 6.26 -25.64 -8.66
C ASN A 21 5.33 -24.56 -8.06
N ALA A 22 4.03 -24.61 -8.39
CA ALA A 22 3.02 -23.72 -7.81
C ALA A 22 2.68 -24.07 -6.34
N GLY A 23 2.96 -25.31 -5.91
CA GLY A 23 2.62 -25.80 -4.58
C GLY A 23 3.49 -25.23 -3.44
N ALA A 24 4.75 -24.88 -3.69
CA ALA A 24 5.64 -24.41 -2.63
C ALA A 24 5.37 -22.95 -2.22
N ALA A 25 5.02 -22.09 -3.17
CA ALA A 25 4.68 -20.69 -2.89
C ALA A 25 3.34 -20.56 -2.15
N GLN A 26 2.31 -21.33 -2.55
CA GLN A 26 1.01 -21.29 -1.88
C GLN A 26 1.05 -21.85 -0.46
N VAL A 27 1.90 -22.85 -0.19
CA VAL A 27 2.08 -23.40 1.16
C VAL A 27 2.82 -22.42 2.07
N ASP A 28 3.78 -21.65 1.53
CA ASP A 28 4.48 -20.61 2.28
C ASP A 28 3.55 -19.44 2.64
N ASP A 29 2.70 -19.00 1.70
CA ASP A 29 1.75 -17.92 1.95
C ASP A 29 0.71 -18.29 3.02
N ALA A 30 0.17 -19.51 2.98
CA ALA A 30 -0.77 -19.99 3.99
C ALA A 30 -0.12 -20.11 5.37
N ALA A 31 1.10 -20.65 5.45
CA ALA A 31 1.83 -20.78 6.70
C ALA A 31 2.19 -19.40 7.31
N ARG A 32 2.55 -18.42 6.47
CA ARG A 32 2.83 -17.04 6.92
C ARG A 32 1.55 -16.34 7.39
N PHE A 33 0.42 -16.57 6.73
CA PHE A 33 -0.86 -16.02 7.17
C PHE A 33 -1.27 -16.59 8.54
N GLU A 34 -1.16 -17.91 8.74
CA GLU A 34 -1.42 -18.58 10.02
C GLU A 34 -0.47 -18.07 11.13
N GLN A 35 0.81 -17.87 10.82
CA GLN A 35 1.75 -17.26 11.77
C GLN A 35 1.32 -15.84 12.16
N GLY A 36 0.86 -15.03 11.20
CA GLY A 36 0.34 -13.69 11.45
C GLY A 36 -0.88 -13.69 12.37
N GLU A 37 -1.79 -14.64 12.17
CA GLU A 37 -2.95 -14.85 13.04
C GLU A 37 -2.54 -15.19 14.48
N GLN A 38 -1.65 -16.17 14.66
CA GLN A 38 -1.19 -16.57 15.99
C GLN A 38 -0.49 -15.42 16.73
N LEU A 39 0.31 -14.62 16.02
CA LEU A 39 0.93 -13.42 16.58
C LEU A 39 -0.13 -12.39 16.99
N TYR A 40 -1.15 -12.19 16.16
CA TYR A 40 -2.25 -11.26 16.44
C TYR A 40 -3.04 -11.69 17.68
N GLU A 41 -3.44 -12.95 17.77
CA GLU A 41 -4.15 -13.49 18.94
C GLU A 41 -3.33 -13.32 20.23
N ALA A 42 -2.04 -13.65 20.17
CA ALA A 42 -1.16 -13.60 21.33
C ALA A 42 -0.86 -12.16 21.79
N ARG A 43 -0.78 -11.19 20.87
CA ARG A 43 -0.20 -9.87 21.16
C ARG A 43 -1.11 -8.67 20.89
N CYS A 44 -2.17 -8.82 20.11
CA CYS A 44 -2.96 -7.68 19.61
C CYS A 44 -4.44 -7.77 20.01
N ALA A 45 -5.01 -8.98 20.01
CA ALA A 45 -6.44 -9.21 20.24
C ALA A 45 -6.96 -8.69 21.59
N ARG A 46 -6.10 -8.60 22.62
CA ARG A 46 -6.48 -8.04 23.94
C ARG A 46 -6.99 -6.59 23.88
N CYS A 47 -6.54 -5.81 22.89
CA CYS A 47 -6.92 -4.40 22.72
C CYS A 47 -7.74 -4.19 21.44
N HIS A 48 -7.38 -4.89 20.36
CA HIS A 48 -8.03 -4.76 19.06
C HIS A 48 -9.20 -5.74 18.85
N GLY A 49 -9.47 -6.64 19.81
CA GLY A 49 -10.53 -7.64 19.71
C GLY A 49 -10.14 -8.84 18.85
N ALA A 50 -10.84 -9.96 19.02
CA ALA A 50 -10.60 -11.17 18.24
C ALA A 50 -10.96 -10.98 16.75
N THR A 51 -11.91 -10.09 16.47
CA THR A 51 -12.39 -9.78 15.11
C THR A 51 -11.93 -8.40 14.62
N GLY A 52 -10.93 -7.80 15.27
CA GLY A 52 -10.41 -6.50 14.88
C GLY A 52 -11.38 -5.35 15.13
N GLU A 53 -12.42 -5.54 15.94
CA GLU A 53 -13.46 -4.55 16.23
C GLU A 53 -12.97 -3.39 17.10
N GLY A 54 -11.91 -3.61 17.88
CA GLY A 54 -11.36 -2.65 18.83
C GLY A 54 -12.35 -2.17 19.89
N SER A 55 -12.04 -1.03 20.49
CA SER A 55 -12.93 -0.28 21.39
C SER A 55 -12.74 1.22 21.15
N PRO A 56 -13.34 1.77 20.07
CA PRO A 56 -13.18 3.18 19.73
C PRO A 56 -13.73 4.11 20.82
N PRO A 57 -13.10 5.27 21.06
CA PRO A 57 -11.93 5.80 20.34
C PRO A 57 -10.58 5.31 20.88
N THR A 58 -10.56 4.57 21.98
CA THR A 58 -9.32 4.21 22.71
C THR A 58 -8.48 3.19 21.97
N PHE A 59 -9.11 2.16 21.40
CA PHE A 59 -8.47 1.17 20.53
C PHE A 59 -9.22 1.18 19.20
N PRO A 60 -8.58 1.62 18.11
CA PRO A 60 -9.26 1.70 16.83
C PRO A 60 -9.63 0.30 16.32
N ALA A 61 -10.75 0.21 15.60
CA ALA A 61 -11.06 -0.94 14.79
C ALA A 61 -9.98 -1.14 13.73
N LEU A 62 -9.59 -2.38 13.51
CA LEU A 62 -8.72 -2.84 12.43
C LEU A 62 -9.55 -3.43 11.28
N SER A 63 -10.67 -4.09 11.59
CA SER A 63 -11.59 -4.58 10.57
C SER A 63 -12.26 -3.41 9.84
N GLY A 64 -12.19 -3.42 8.51
CA GLY A 64 -12.72 -2.35 7.64
C GLY A 64 -11.98 -1.02 7.76
N ASN A 65 -10.78 -1.01 8.34
CA ASN A 65 -10.02 0.20 8.53
C ASN A 65 -9.09 0.45 7.34
N ASP A 66 -9.55 1.32 6.44
CA ASP A 66 -8.82 1.87 5.29
C ASP A 66 -7.38 2.32 5.57
N ARG A 67 -7.05 2.70 6.81
CA ARG A 67 -5.68 3.08 7.19
C ARG A 67 -4.70 1.91 7.11
N LEU A 68 -5.19 0.68 7.04
CA LEU A 68 -4.37 -0.51 6.87
C LEU A 68 -3.87 -0.68 5.43
N ALA A 69 -4.36 0.09 4.46
CA ALA A 69 -3.81 0.11 3.09
C ALA A 69 -2.32 0.52 3.06
N ASP A 70 -1.86 1.28 4.06
CA ASP A 70 -0.47 1.71 4.19
C ASP A 70 0.37 0.70 5.00
N ALA A 71 1.12 -0.14 4.28
CA ALA A 71 1.99 -1.14 4.89
C ALA A 71 3.12 -0.50 5.72
N ALA A 72 3.68 0.62 5.26
CA ALA A 72 4.77 1.32 5.93
C ALA A 72 4.33 1.86 7.29
N ARG A 73 3.10 2.40 7.37
CA ARG A 73 2.51 2.81 8.65
C ARG A 73 2.28 1.64 9.60
N ILE A 74 1.79 0.51 9.11
CA ILE A 74 1.59 -0.67 9.98
C ILE A 74 2.92 -1.10 10.58
N VAL A 75 3.95 -1.26 9.73
CA VAL A 75 5.31 -1.62 10.16
C VAL A 75 5.86 -0.60 11.15
N GLY A 76 5.70 0.69 10.88
CA GLY A 76 6.12 1.77 11.78
C GLY A 76 5.40 1.73 13.13
N ILE A 77 4.08 1.53 13.16
CA ILE A 77 3.31 1.42 14.40
C ILE A 77 3.71 0.17 15.19
N LEU A 78 3.93 -0.97 14.53
CA LEU A 78 4.39 -2.19 15.20
C LEU A 78 5.76 -2.00 15.84
N ARG A 79 6.65 -1.24 15.19
CA ARG A 79 8.00 -0.99 15.70
C ARG A 79 8.04 0.06 16.80
N ASP A 80 7.41 1.21 16.56
CA ASP A 80 7.57 2.43 17.37
C ASP A 80 6.42 2.65 18.36
N GLY A 81 5.32 1.92 18.19
CA GLY A 81 4.08 2.13 18.93
C GLY A 81 3.33 3.37 18.44
N SER A 82 2.13 3.57 18.99
CA SER A 82 1.32 4.76 18.73
C SER A 82 0.27 4.95 19.81
N GLY A 83 0.32 6.07 20.54
CA GLY A 83 -0.61 6.34 21.64
C GLY A 83 -0.53 5.27 22.72
N ASN A 84 -1.64 4.57 22.97
CA ASN A 84 -1.68 3.45 23.93
C ASN A 84 -1.10 2.14 23.38
N MET A 85 -0.82 2.05 22.08
CA MET A 85 -0.25 0.85 21.48
C MET A 85 1.26 0.82 21.77
N PRO A 86 1.76 -0.19 22.52
CA PRO A 86 3.19 -0.29 22.81
C PRO A 86 3.99 -0.66 21.56
N PRO A 87 5.30 -0.35 21.51
CA PRO A 87 6.19 -0.87 20.48
C PRO A 87 6.44 -2.38 20.67
N PHE A 88 6.72 -3.08 19.57
CA PHE A 88 7.03 -4.51 19.54
C PHE A 88 8.43 -4.78 18.94
N PRO A 89 9.51 -4.29 19.58
CA PRO A 89 10.87 -4.38 19.04
C PRO A 89 11.43 -5.82 18.98
N THR A 90 10.72 -6.78 19.59
CA THR A 90 11.10 -8.19 19.59
C THR A 90 10.58 -8.97 18.38
N LEU A 91 9.71 -8.37 17.56
CA LEU A 91 9.29 -8.98 16.30
C LEU A 91 10.43 -8.94 15.29
N THR A 92 10.71 -10.08 14.66
CA THR A 92 11.59 -10.15 13.49
C THR A 92 10.92 -9.53 12.26
N ALA A 93 11.69 -9.24 11.21
CA ALA A 93 11.14 -8.74 9.95
C ALA A 93 10.13 -9.74 9.34
N ALA A 94 10.40 -11.04 9.46
CA ALA A 94 9.50 -12.09 8.98
C ALA A 94 8.18 -12.08 9.77
N GLU A 95 8.23 -12.10 11.11
CA GLU A 95 7.02 -12.03 11.95
C GLU A 95 6.24 -10.73 11.73
N THR A 96 6.92 -9.61 11.56
CA THR A 96 6.30 -8.32 11.26
C THR A 96 5.57 -8.37 9.91
N SER A 97 6.20 -8.97 8.89
CA SER A 97 5.58 -9.14 7.57
C SER A 97 4.34 -10.05 7.62
N SER A 98 4.41 -11.16 8.38
CA SER A 98 3.30 -12.08 8.58
C SER A 98 2.14 -11.40 9.32
N LEU A 99 2.42 -10.70 10.42
CA LEU A 99 1.41 -9.97 11.21
C LEU A 99 0.78 -8.83 10.42
N ALA A 100 1.58 -8.04 9.71
CA ALA A 100 1.07 -6.96 8.86
C ALA A 100 0.19 -7.51 7.72
N SER A 101 0.61 -8.61 7.08
CA SER A 101 -0.18 -9.29 6.05
C SER A 101 -1.50 -9.83 6.60
N TYR A 102 -1.49 -10.44 7.79
CA TYR A 102 -2.72 -10.92 8.43
C TYR A 102 -3.70 -9.78 8.66
N VAL A 103 -3.29 -8.71 9.37
CA VAL A 103 -4.20 -7.59 9.70
C VAL A 103 -4.74 -6.90 8.45
N ARG A 104 -3.95 -6.85 7.36
CA ARG A 104 -4.35 -6.27 6.06
C ARG A 104 -5.32 -7.10 5.24
N ASN A 105 -5.45 -8.39 5.53
CA ASN A 105 -6.26 -9.32 4.74
C ASN A 105 -7.21 -10.18 5.60
N ALA A 106 -7.32 -9.87 6.89
CA ALA A 106 -8.28 -10.48 7.81
C ALA A 106 -9.61 -9.73 7.80
N TRP A 107 -10.67 -10.45 8.16
CA TRP A 107 -12.03 -9.95 8.29
C TRP A 107 -12.58 -9.37 6.98
N THR A 108 -12.80 -8.05 6.92
CA THR A 108 -13.29 -7.35 5.72
C THR A 108 -12.18 -6.60 4.98
N ASN A 109 -10.91 -6.82 5.34
CA ASN A 109 -9.77 -6.15 4.72
C ASN A 109 -9.24 -6.96 3.53
N ASP A 110 -8.78 -6.27 2.49
CA ASP A 110 -8.14 -6.87 1.31
C ASP A 110 -7.14 -5.88 0.69
N PHE A 111 -6.03 -5.66 1.40
CA PHE A 111 -5.02 -4.69 0.99
C PHE A 111 -3.76 -5.34 0.40
N GLY A 112 -3.75 -6.66 0.22
CA GLY A 112 -2.58 -7.40 -0.25
C GLY A 112 -1.53 -7.64 0.85
N GLY A 113 -0.59 -8.54 0.55
CA GLY A 113 0.45 -8.99 1.48
C GLY A 113 1.60 -7.99 1.65
N VAL A 114 2.40 -8.20 2.69
CA VAL A 114 3.65 -7.51 2.96
C VAL A 114 4.78 -8.55 3.02
N THR A 115 5.84 -8.31 2.28
CA THR A 115 7.01 -9.19 2.19
C THR A 115 8.03 -8.85 3.27
N THR A 116 8.84 -9.84 3.66
CA THR A 116 9.97 -9.62 4.58
C THR A 116 10.96 -8.58 4.03
N GLY A 117 11.14 -8.54 2.70
CA GLY A 117 12.01 -7.57 2.03
C GLY A 117 11.51 -6.13 2.18
N GLU A 118 10.20 -5.90 2.01
CA GLU A 118 9.59 -4.58 2.24
C GLU A 118 9.76 -4.13 3.70
N VAL A 119 9.54 -5.04 4.67
CA VAL A 119 9.76 -4.72 6.10
C VAL A 119 11.22 -4.35 6.37
N ALA A 120 12.18 -5.10 5.81
CA ALA A 120 13.60 -4.80 5.98
C ALA A 120 13.98 -3.45 5.37
N ALA A 121 13.50 -3.13 4.16
CA ALA A 121 13.73 -1.85 3.52
C ALA A 121 13.17 -0.66 4.33
N LEU A 122 12.01 -0.84 4.98
CA LEU A 122 11.41 0.16 5.87
C LEU A 122 12.17 0.30 7.20
N ALA A 123 12.80 -0.77 7.70
CA ALA A 123 13.65 -0.72 8.88
C ALA A 123 14.97 0.02 8.58
N ASP A 124 15.62 -0.28 7.46
CA ASP A 124 16.88 0.36 7.05
C ASP A 124 16.68 1.83 6.66
N ALA A 125 15.53 2.19 6.07
CA ALA A 125 15.15 3.58 5.80
C ALA A 125 15.01 4.46 7.07
N SER A 126 15.02 3.87 8.26
CA SER A 126 14.99 4.59 9.54
C SER A 126 16.33 4.62 10.30
N ALA A 127 17.29 3.78 9.89
CA ALA A 127 18.65 3.81 10.45
C ALA A 127 19.47 4.98 9.87
N ASP A 128 19.16 5.39 8.65
CA ASP A 128 19.60 6.65 8.06
C ASP A 128 18.48 7.68 8.20
N ALA A 129 18.54 8.48 9.28
CA ALA A 129 17.81 9.74 9.36
C ALA A 129 18.41 10.76 8.37
N VAL A 130 18.31 10.47 7.07
CA VAL A 130 18.34 11.49 6.02
C VAL A 130 17.02 12.23 6.14
N SER A 131 17.09 13.56 6.09
CA SER A 131 15.95 14.47 6.12
C SER A 131 14.81 13.92 5.25
N THR A 132 13.73 13.48 5.90
CA THR A 132 12.51 13.04 5.21
C THR A 132 12.00 14.22 4.39
N ALA A 133 12.02 14.10 3.07
CA ALA A 133 11.56 15.16 2.18
C ALA A 133 10.09 15.47 2.50
N SER A 134 9.71 16.73 2.42
CA SER A 134 8.33 17.15 2.56
C SER A 134 7.69 17.31 1.19
N VAL A 135 6.37 17.15 1.12
CA VAL A 135 5.59 17.55 -0.07
C VAL A 135 5.76 19.03 -0.46
N TRP A 136 6.35 19.86 0.42
CA TRP A 136 6.69 21.25 0.13
C TRP A 136 8.04 21.45 -0.59
N ASP A 137 8.84 20.40 -0.77
CA ASP A 137 10.20 20.48 -1.32
C ASP A 137 10.25 20.38 -2.86
N GLY A 138 9.11 20.55 -3.55
CA GLY A 138 9.08 20.47 -5.01
C GLY A 138 9.17 19.04 -5.54
N VAL A 139 8.44 18.11 -4.93
CA VAL A 139 8.56 16.66 -5.18
C VAL A 139 7.88 16.14 -6.45
N PHE A 140 7.39 17.04 -7.30
CA PHE A 140 6.70 16.70 -8.55
C PHE A 140 6.91 17.81 -9.58
N THR A 141 6.80 17.51 -10.88
CA THR A 141 6.89 18.53 -11.94
C THR A 141 5.52 19.10 -12.32
N ALA A 142 5.52 20.33 -12.84
CA ALA A 142 4.31 20.94 -13.39
C ALA A 142 3.72 20.13 -14.56
N ALA A 143 4.59 19.50 -15.38
CA ALA A 143 4.18 18.62 -16.46
C ALA A 143 3.46 17.38 -15.92
N GLN A 144 3.99 16.79 -14.85
CA GLN A 144 3.40 15.65 -14.16
C GLN A 144 2.00 15.96 -13.63
N ALA A 145 1.85 17.07 -12.90
CA ALA A 145 0.55 17.52 -12.40
C ALA A 145 -0.45 17.81 -13.55
N ALA A 146 0.02 18.27 -14.72
CA ALA A 146 -0.83 18.48 -15.88
C ALA A 146 -1.35 17.17 -16.49
N ARG A 147 -0.49 16.13 -16.59
CA ARG A 147 -0.91 14.78 -17.00
C ARG A 147 -1.89 14.18 -16.00
N GLY A 148 -1.60 14.32 -14.72
CA GLY A 148 -2.46 13.88 -13.63
C GLY A 148 -3.85 14.46 -13.66
N ARG A 149 -3.97 15.75 -14.01
CA ARG A 149 -5.27 16.39 -14.19
C ARG A 149 -6.11 15.73 -15.29
N LEU A 150 -5.48 15.30 -16.39
CA LEU A 150 -6.16 14.63 -17.49
C LEU A 150 -6.65 13.25 -17.07
N ALA A 151 -5.79 12.43 -16.45
CA ALA A 151 -6.17 11.13 -15.90
C ALA A 151 -7.29 11.24 -14.85
N TYR A 152 -7.13 12.16 -13.88
CA TYR A 152 -8.10 12.44 -12.84
C TYR A 152 -9.49 12.80 -13.41
N SER A 153 -9.52 13.63 -14.46
CA SER A 153 -10.79 14.09 -15.05
C SER A 153 -11.60 12.96 -15.69
N GLY A 154 -10.93 11.89 -16.14
CA GLY A 154 -11.55 10.72 -16.76
C GLY A 154 -12.08 9.69 -15.77
N GLY A 155 -11.37 9.46 -14.64
CA GLY A 155 -11.72 8.42 -13.68
C GLY A 155 -12.27 8.90 -12.34
N CYS A 156 -11.70 9.96 -11.78
CA CYS A 156 -11.95 10.34 -10.39
C CYS A 156 -12.92 11.54 -10.29
N GLY A 157 -12.86 12.45 -11.26
CA GLY A 157 -13.55 13.75 -11.20
C GLY A 157 -15.08 13.68 -11.17
N PHE A 158 -15.67 12.56 -11.61
CA PHE A 158 -17.11 12.32 -11.49
C PHE A 158 -17.55 12.18 -10.02
N CYS A 159 -16.71 11.54 -9.20
CA CYS A 159 -16.96 11.27 -7.79
C CYS A 159 -16.14 12.14 -6.83
N HIS A 160 -15.11 12.88 -7.24
CA HIS A 160 -14.36 13.80 -6.33
C HIS A 160 -14.35 15.28 -6.78
N GLY A 161 -15.10 15.59 -7.84
CA GLY A 161 -15.32 16.93 -8.37
C GLY A 161 -14.22 17.25 -9.35
N ARG A 162 -14.53 17.97 -10.43
CA ARG A 162 -13.55 18.18 -11.54
C ARG A 162 -12.28 18.91 -11.09
N ARG A 163 -12.30 19.52 -9.90
CA ARG A 163 -11.17 20.25 -9.30
C ARG A 163 -10.81 19.75 -7.90
N LEU A 164 -11.09 18.48 -7.57
CA LEU A 164 -10.80 17.86 -6.25
C LEU A 164 -11.56 18.49 -5.07
N ASN A 165 -12.61 19.25 -5.36
CA ASN A 165 -13.38 20.04 -4.39
C ASN A 165 -14.49 19.24 -3.70
N GLY A 166 -14.91 18.10 -4.24
CA GLY A 166 -16.02 17.32 -3.70
C GLY A 166 -17.34 18.11 -3.61
N ALA A 167 -18.33 17.55 -2.90
CA ALA A 167 -19.56 18.24 -2.54
C ALA A 167 -19.44 18.87 -1.14
N PRO A 168 -20.13 19.99 -0.81
CA PRO A 168 -21.17 20.69 -1.57
C PRO A 168 -20.66 21.78 -2.52
N ASP A 169 -19.34 21.95 -2.65
CA ASP A 169 -18.73 23.01 -3.46
C ASP A 169 -18.92 22.78 -4.99
N ASP A 170 -19.47 21.64 -5.37
CA ASP A 170 -19.98 21.31 -6.71
C ASP A 170 -21.45 20.84 -6.60
N PRO A 171 -22.45 21.63 -7.04
CA PRO A 171 -23.87 21.32 -6.85
C PRO A 171 -24.36 20.13 -7.69
N ASP A 172 -23.60 19.71 -8.69
CA ASP A 172 -23.96 18.62 -9.60
C ASP A 172 -23.47 17.24 -9.09
N MET A 173 -23.06 17.15 -7.83
CA MET A 173 -22.20 16.08 -7.35
C MET A 173 -22.75 15.29 -6.15
N ARG A 174 -22.55 13.97 -6.15
CA ARG A 174 -22.83 13.11 -4.98
C ARG A 174 -21.96 13.51 -3.80
N SER A 175 -22.47 13.34 -2.57
CA SER A 175 -21.76 13.69 -1.33
C SER A 175 -20.45 12.91 -1.17
N THR A 176 -19.36 13.49 -1.67
CA THR A 176 -18.03 12.90 -1.58
C THR A 176 -16.99 13.90 -1.10
N PRO A 177 -15.95 13.40 -0.41
CA PRO A 177 -14.94 14.22 0.20
C PRO A 177 -14.11 15.05 -0.81
N PRO A 178 -13.78 16.33 -0.50
CA PRO A 178 -12.68 17.03 -1.16
C PRO A 178 -11.36 16.28 -0.94
N LEU A 179 -10.57 16.20 -2.00
CA LEU A 179 -9.29 15.50 -2.05
C LEU A 179 -8.07 16.42 -2.02
N ALA A 180 -8.28 17.75 -1.99
CA ALA A 180 -7.20 18.73 -1.98
C ALA A 180 -7.32 19.73 -0.82
N ARG A 181 -6.29 20.57 -0.68
CA ARG A 181 -6.23 21.74 0.21
C ARG A 181 -6.33 21.37 1.70
N ALA A 182 -7.03 22.18 2.49
CA ALA A 182 -7.08 22.04 3.94
C ALA A 182 -7.63 20.68 4.40
N ARG A 183 -8.57 20.07 3.65
CA ARG A 183 -9.07 18.74 4.00
C ARG A 183 -8.06 17.64 3.73
N PHE A 184 -7.33 17.74 2.62
CA PHE A 184 -6.20 16.85 2.30
C PHE A 184 -5.17 16.87 3.43
N LEU A 185 -4.68 18.06 3.80
CA LEU A 185 -3.70 18.18 4.87
C LEU A 185 -4.22 17.64 6.21
N ARG A 186 -5.49 17.85 6.57
CA ARG A 186 -6.03 17.29 7.82
C ARG A 186 -6.10 15.77 7.83
N GLU A 187 -6.43 15.14 6.71
CA GLU A 187 -6.54 13.67 6.66
C GLU A 187 -5.16 13.01 6.59
N TRP A 188 -4.23 13.63 5.87
CA TRP A 188 -2.94 13.04 5.51
C TRP A 188 -1.74 13.59 6.30
N ASP A 189 -1.93 14.51 7.24
CA ASP A 189 -0.84 15.04 8.08
C ASP A 189 -0.08 13.90 8.80
N GLY A 190 1.25 13.95 8.69
CA GLY A 190 2.17 12.97 9.23
C GLY A 190 2.26 11.65 8.46
N ARG A 191 1.51 11.47 7.37
CA ARG A 191 1.56 10.27 6.49
C ARG A 191 2.55 10.48 5.34
N SER A 192 3.01 9.39 4.72
CA SER A 192 3.89 9.48 3.55
C SER A 192 3.08 9.55 2.25
N LEU A 193 3.73 9.94 1.15
CA LEU A 193 3.12 9.81 -0.17
C LEU A 193 2.89 8.34 -0.54
N ALA A 194 3.66 7.39 0.00
CA ALA A 194 3.38 5.96 -0.20
C ALA A 194 2.03 5.56 0.41
N SER A 195 1.71 6.10 1.60
CA SER A 195 0.40 5.90 2.22
C SER A 195 -0.75 6.30 1.29
N LEU A 196 -0.61 7.48 0.68
CA LEU A 196 -1.60 8.03 -0.24
C LEU A 196 -1.67 7.25 -1.54
N TYR A 197 -0.52 6.88 -2.08
CA TYR A 197 -0.38 6.11 -3.31
C TYR A 197 -1.05 4.74 -3.20
N GLU A 198 -0.70 3.96 -2.18
CA GLU A 198 -1.27 2.63 -2.01
C GLU A 198 -2.76 2.68 -1.66
N TYR A 199 -3.18 3.64 -0.82
CA TYR A 199 -4.60 3.82 -0.54
C TYR A 199 -5.38 4.11 -1.82
N THR A 200 -4.88 5.03 -2.65
CA THR A 200 -5.55 5.42 -3.89
C THR A 200 -5.60 4.24 -4.86
N ARG A 201 -4.52 3.46 -5.00
CA ARG A 201 -4.48 2.27 -5.87
C ARG A 201 -5.45 1.18 -5.43
N LEU A 202 -5.46 0.88 -4.14
CA LEU A 202 -6.20 -0.26 -3.59
C LEU A 202 -7.69 0.02 -3.39
N THR A 203 -8.09 1.28 -3.26
CA THR A 203 -9.48 1.64 -2.93
C THR A 203 -10.17 2.49 -3.98
N MET A 204 -9.43 3.05 -4.96
CA MET A 204 -9.98 3.95 -5.97
C MET A 204 -9.59 3.54 -7.40
N PRO A 205 -10.50 3.73 -8.38
CA PRO A 205 -11.93 4.04 -8.21
C PRO A 205 -12.70 2.98 -7.39
N GLU A 206 -13.72 3.40 -6.62
CA GLU A 206 -14.50 2.50 -5.74
C GLU A 206 -15.11 1.30 -6.50
N ASP A 207 -15.51 1.51 -7.75
CA ASP A 207 -16.12 0.50 -8.62
C ASP A 207 -15.09 -0.36 -9.37
N ASN A 208 -13.85 0.11 -9.49
CA ASN A 208 -12.80 -0.57 -10.23
C ASN A 208 -11.40 -0.21 -9.70
N PRO A 209 -11.00 -0.65 -8.49
CA PRO A 209 -9.68 -0.37 -7.93
C PRO A 209 -8.56 -0.91 -8.81
N ALA A 210 -7.36 -0.31 -8.70
CA ALA A 210 -6.17 -0.66 -9.48
C ALA A 210 -6.37 -0.62 -11.02
N SER A 211 -7.31 0.19 -11.52
CA SER A 211 -7.63 0.28 -12.95
C SER A 211 -6.75 1.25 -13.74
N PHE A 212 -5.91 2.02 -13.06
CA PHE A 212 -4.93 2.93 -13.66
C PHE A 212 -3.52 2.33 -13.56
N THR A 213 -2.63 2.78 -14.43
CA THR A 213 -1.19 2.46 -14.33
C THR A 213 -0.56 3.14 -13.12
N ASP A 214 0.56 2.58 -12.66
CA ASP A 214 1.33 3.12 -11.54
C ASP A 214 1.77 4.58 -11.80
N GLU A 215 2.17 4.88 -13.04
CA GLU A 215 2.47 6.24 -13.51
C GLU A 215 1.24 7.17 -13.45
N GLU A 216 0.07 6.70 -13.85
CA GLU A 216 -1.16 7.50 -13.79
C GLU A 216 -1.56 7.83 -12.35
N TYR A 217 -1.39 6.88 -11.41
CA TYR A 217 -1.63 7.15 -9.99
C TYR A 217 -0.65 8.19 -9.42
N ALA A 218 0.64 8.08 -9.75
CA ALA A 218 1.63 9.08 -9.35
C ALA A 218 1.33 10.47 -9.96
N ASP A 219 0.93 10.52 -11.24
CA ASP A 219 0.52 11.73 -11.92
C ASP A 219 -0.70 12.38 -11.23
N VAL A 220 -1.73 11.60 -10.89
CA VAL A 220 -2.92 12.08 -10.16
C VAL A 220 -2.55 12.64 -8.79
N ILE A 221 -1.62 12.00 -8.06
CA ILE A 221 -1.13 12.52 -6.77
C ILE A 221 -0.39 13.84 -6.96
N ALA A 222 0.46 13.96 -7.98
CA ALA A 222 1.12 15.24 -8.32
C ALA A 222 0.08 16.35 -8.59
N TYR A 223 -1.01 16.03 -9.28
CA TYR A 223 -2.12 16.97 -9.46
C TYR A 223 -2.80 17.34 -8.13
N MET A 224 -3.03 16.39 -7.23
CA MET A 224 -3.58 16.64 -5.90
C MET A 224 -2.70 17.57 -5.06
N LEU A 225 -1.38 17.36 -5.08
CA LEU A 225 -0.40 18.23 -4.42
C LEU A 225 -0.42 19.64 -5.02
N SER A 226 -0.43 19.75 -6.34
CA SER A 226 -0.50 21.03 -7.06
C SER A 226 -1.75 21.84 -6.67
N VAL A 227 -2.93 21.23 -6.66
CA VAL A 227 -4.18 21.90 -6.25
C VAL A 227 -4.21 22.24 -4.76
N SER A 228 -3.45 21.48 -3.95
CA SER A 228 -3.25 21.73 -2.53
C SER A 228 -2.23 22.85 -2.23
N GLY A 229 -1.56 23.37 -3.26
CA GLY A 229 -0.66 24.53 -3.18
C GLY A 229 0.82 24.21 -2.99
N MET A 230 1.20 22.93 -3.06
CA MET A 230 2.60 22.51 -3.00
C MET A 230 3.34 22.96 -4.27
N PRO A 231 4.58 23.47 -4.16
CA PRO A 231 5.34 23.92 -5.31
C PRO A 231 5.72 22.73 -6.20
N ALA A 232 5.81 22.97 -7.51
CA ALA A 232 6.47 22.04 -8.41
C ALA A 232 8.00 22.22 -8.31
N GLY A 233 8.73 21.14 -8.49
CA GLY A 233 10.18 21.15 -8.70
C GLY A 233 10.54 20.61 -10.09
N ASP A 234 11.78 20.13 -10.20
CA ASP A 234 12.39 19.73 -11.47
C ASP A 234 12.39 18.21 -11.70
N GLU A 235 12.09 17.42 -10.67
CA GLU A 235 12.03 15.95 -10.73
C GLU A 235 10.59 15.44 -10.69
N GLU A 236 10.32 14.36 -11.44
CA GLU A 236 9.02 13.70 -11.40
C GLU A 236 8.87 12.87 -10.14
N LEU A 237 7.67 12.90 -9.56
CA LEU A 237 7.28 12.03 -8.46
C LEU A 237 7.27 10.56 -8.96
N PRO A 238 8.14 9.68 -8.46
CA PRO A 238 8.23 8.33 -8.97
C PRO A 238 7.03 7.49 -8.54
N PRO A 239 6.54 6.57 -9.39
CA PRO A 239 5.43 5.66 -9.05
C PRO A 239 5.90 4.46 -8.21
N ASP A 240 6.81 4.70 -7.26
CA ASP A 240 7.47 3.67 -6.45
C ASP A 240 7.20 3.91 -4.96
N SER A 241 6.55 2.94 -4.31
CA SER A 241 6.16 3.05 -2.90
C SER A 241 7.34 3.20 -1.95
N GLN A 242 8.51 2.63 -2.27
CA GLN A 242 9.70 2.74 -1.41
C GLN A 242 10.25 4.17 -1.39
N THR A 243 10.29 4.83 -2.54
CA THR A 243 10.74 6.22 -2.66
C THR A 243 9.69 7.17 -2.07
N LEU A 244 8.41 6.94 -2.38
CA LEU A 244 7.30 7.73 -1.85
C LEU A 244 7.17 7.64 -0.32
N ALA A 245 7.63 6.54 0.31
CA ALA A 245 7.61 6.37 1.76
C ALA A 245 8.51 7.38 2.48
N ARG A 246 9.50 7.94 1.77
CA ARG A 246 10.44 8.94 2.28
C ARG A 246 9.95 10.39 2.16
N ILE A 247 8.77 10.60 1.56
CA ILE A 247 8.18 11.93 1.38
C ILE A 247 6.96 12.06 2.29
N VAL A 248 6.99 12.99 3.26
CA VAL A 248 5.92 13.15 4.25
C VAL A 248 5.03 14.34 3.95
N ILE A 249 3.72 14.11 4.06
CA ILE A 249 2.67 15.11 3.97
C ILE A 249 2.52 15.76 5.34
N ARG A 250 2.88 17.03 5.47
CA ARG A 250 2.58 17.86 6.65
C ARG A 250 2.20 19.27 6.23
N PRO A 251 1.50 20.06 7.06
CA PRO A 251 1.34 21.49 6.83
C PRO A 251 2.70 22.21 6.78
N ARG A 252 2.75 23.32 6.04
CA ARG A 252 3.91 24.22 6.04
C ARG A 252 4.05 24.85 7.43
N GLN A 253 5.24 24.72 8.03
CA GLN A 253 5.58 25.37 9.30
C GLN A 253 5.81 26.87 9.12
#